data_AF-A0A2A4NRK1-F1
#
_entry.id   AF-A0A2A4NRK1-F1
#
_cell.length_a   1.000
_cell.length_b   1.000
_cell.length_c   1.000
_cell.angle_alpha   90.00
_cell.angle_beta   90.00
_cell.angle_gamma   90.00
#
_symmetry.space_group_name_H-M   'P 1'
#
loop_
_entity.id
_entity.type
_entity.pdbx_description
1 polymer ?
#
loop_
_entity_poly.entity_id
_entity_poly.type
_entity_poly.pdbx_seq_one_letter_code
_entity_poly.pdbx_strand_id
1 'polypeptide(L)'
;MTQFDQLKHAMRHDPKPSKRQIRAARTRAHAFSPVRIGMSLLSFPVVAASVALSLYIRTSAYEPPAALAHLVARVSCDAARSVGLAPAYRGEIGYHARNDPDGNGVSCERSLPTQVQQVLDTMLDTPTSSPDQPAVPDRMVGGAKFIKP
;
A
#
# COMPACT_ATOMS: atom_id res chain seq x y z
N MET A 1 -62.01 9.00 -17.52
CA MET A 1 -61.46 9.90 -16.48
C MET A 1 -61.82 11.32 -16.90
N THR A 2 -62.77 11.97 -16.20
CA THR A 2 -63.44 13.17 -16.74
C THR A 2 -62.65 14.45 -16.44
N GLN A 3 -62.77 15.45 -17.32
CA GLN A 3 -62.16 16.78 -17.16
C GLN A 3 -62.57 17.47 -15.84
N PHE A 4 -63.71 17.09 -15.29
CA PHE A 4 -64.25 17.59 -14.04
C PHE A 4 -63.47 17.09 -12.81
N ASP A 5 -62.98 15.85 -12.84
CA ASP A 5 -62.13 15.31 -11.77
C ASP A 5 -60.77 16.03 -11.73
N GLN A 6 -60.24 16.46 -12.89
CA GLN A 6 -59.02 17.26 -12.94
C GLN A 6 -59.19 18.65 -12.32
N LEU A 7 -60.29 19.34 -12.61
CA LEU A 7 -60.60 20.64 -12.00
C LEU A 7 -60.80 20.54 -10.48
N LYS A 8 -61.45 19.48 -10.01
CA LYS A 8 -61.67 19.25 -8.58
C LYS A 8 -60.38 18.90 -7.83
N HIS A 9 -59.44 18.23 -8.49
CA HIS A 9 -58.09 18.02 -7.97
C HIS A 9 -57.26 19.32 -7.95
N ALA A 10 -57.41 20.19 -8.95
CA ALA A 10 -56.72 21.48 -9.01
C ALA A 10 -57.23 22.50 -7.97
N MET A 11 -58.49 22.38 -7.51
CA MET A 11 -59.10 23.28 -6.53
C MET A 11 -58.96 22.84 -5.06
N ARG A 12 -58.18 21.79 -4.75
CA ARG A 12 -57.86 21.50 -3.35
C ARG A 12 -56.98 22.61 -2.81
N HIS A 13 -57.58 23.50 -2.03
CA HIS A 13 -56.83 24.50 -1.28
C HIS A 13 -55.93 23.80 -0.26
N ASP A 14 -54.62 23.93 -0.43
CA ASP A 14 -53.67 23.53 0.58
C ASP A 14 -53.94 24.33 1.87
N PRO A 15 -54.22 23.67 3.00
CA PRO A 15 -54.45 24.36 4.25
C PRO A 15 -53.19 25.13 4.64
N LYS A 16 -53.36 26.42 4.97
CA LYS A 16 -52.24 27.26 5.41
C LYS A 16 -51.56 26.61 6.62
N PRO A 17 -50.22 26.51 6.63
CA PRO A 17 -49.51 25.87 7.73
C PRO A 17 -49.76 26.61 9.05
N SER A 18 -50.04 25.85 10.10
CA SER A 18 -50.25 26.40 11.45
C SER A 18 -48.97 27.05 11.99
N LYS A 19 -49.11 28.01 12.91
CA LYS A 19 -47.97 28.66 13.58
C LYS A 19 -47.02 27.64 14.25
N ARG A 20 -47.54 26.49 14.72
CA ARG A 20 -46.72 25.40 15.29
C ARG A 20 -45.85 24.71 14.22
N GLN A 21 -46.42 24.43 13.05
CA GLN A 21 -45.68 23.85 11.92
C GLN A 21 -44.56 24.77 11.41
N ILE A 22 -44.81 26.08 11.36
CA ILE A 22 -43.79 27.07 10.95
C ILE A 22 -42.60 27.08 11.93
N ARG A 23 -42.87 27.04 13.24
CA ARG A 23 -41.80 26.97 14.26
C ARG A 23 -40.98 25.68 14.13
N ALA A 24 -41.65 24.55 13.93
CA ALA A 24 -40.99 23.26 13.72
C ALA A 24 -40.19 23.20 12.40
N ALA A 25 -40.64 23.89 11.35
CA ALA A 25 -39.91 23.99 10.09
C ALA A 25 -38.63 24.83 10.22
N ARG A 26 -38.67 25.91 11.02
CA ARG A 26 -37.48 26.73 11.30
C ARG A 26 -36.43 25.96 12.10
N THR A 27 -36.84 25.21 13.13
CA THR A 27 -35.91 24.31 13.85
C THR A 27 -35.41 23.18 12.94
N ARG A 28 -36.31 22.64 12.10
CA ARG A 28 -36.09 21.84 10.87
C ARG A 28 -34.84 22.29 10.08
N ALA A 29 -34.94 23.51 9.57
CA ALA A 29 -33.97 24.12 8.66
C ALA A 29 -32.60 24.36 9.32
N HIS A 30 -32.56 24.63 10.63
CA HIS A 30 -31.30 24.76 11.36
C HIS A 30 -30.66 23.40 11.68
N ALA A 31 -31.46 22.36 11.93
CA ALA A 31 -30.95 21.01 12.21
C ALA A 31 -30.34 20.34 10.97
N PHE A 32 -30.92 20.55 9.80
CA PHE A 32 -30.40 20.08 8.50
C PHE A 32 -29.65 21.17 7.73
N SER A 33 -28.89 22.03 8.43
CA SER A 33 -28.05 23.01 7.74
C SER A 33 -27.06 22.27 6.82
N PRO A 34 -27.08 22.51 5.49
CA PRO A 34 -26.20 21.81 4.55
C PRO A 34 -24.72 22.07 4.86
N VAL A 35 -24.40 23.24 5.45
CA VAL A 35 -23.07 23.58 5.94
C VAL A 35 -22.65 22.64 7.07
N ARG A 36 -23.52 22.40 8.05
CA ARG A 36 -23.21 21.51 9.18
C ARG A 36 -23.02 20.07 8.72
N ILE A 37 -23.86 19.61 7.79
CA ILE A 37 -23.71 18.28 7.18
C ILE A 37 -22.37 18.19 6.44
N GLY A 38 -22.04 19.18 5.61
CA GLY A 38 -20.74 19.24 4.92
C GLY A 38 -19.55 19.25 5.87
N MET A 39 -19.61 20.06 6.94
CA MET A 39 -18.59 20.08 7.99
C MET A 39 -18.47 18.73 8.70
N SER A 40 -19.59 18.07 9.04
CA SER A 40 -19.58 16.75 9.66
C SER A 40 -18.95 15.69 8.75
N LEU A 41 -19.32 15.67 7.46
CA LEU A 41 -18.76 14.76 6.47
C LEU A 41 -17.26 14.95 6.27
N LEU A 42 -16.77 16.19 6.33
CA LEU A 42 -15.34 16.48 6.22
C LEU A 42 -14.59 16.17 7.52
N SER A 43 -15.20 16.43 8.68
CA SER A 43 -14.56 16.20 9.99
C SER A 43 -14.41 14.72 10.32
N PHE A 44 -15.36 13.88 9.93
CA PHE A 44 -15.36 12.45 10.25
C PHE A 44 -14.10 11.70 9.78
N PRO A 45 -13.68 11.74 8.50
CA PRO A 45 -12.48 11.04 8.05
C PRO A 45 -11.21 11.61 8.69
N VAL A 46 -11.16 12.91 8.97
CA VAL A 46 -10.02 13.55 9.65
C VAL A 46 -9.87 13.03 11.08
N VAL A 47 -10.98 12.99 11.84
CA VAL A 47 -10.97 12.43 13.20
C VAL A 47 -10.61 10.94 13.15
N ALA A 48 -11.20 10.17 12.25
CA ALA A 48 -10.89 8.74 12.11
C ALA A 48 -9.41 8.50 11.78
N ALA A 49 -8.82 9.26 10.84
CA ALA A 49 -7.41 9.16 10.47
C ALA A 49 -6.49 9.54 11.65
N SER A 50 -6.84 10.59 12.40
CA SER A 50 -6.06 11.03 13.57
C SER A 50 -6.03 9.96 14.67
N VAL A 51 -7.18 9.34 14.97
CA VAL A 51 -7.28 8.26 15.96
C VAL A 51 -6.51 7.03 15.49
N ALA A 52 -6.66 6.63 14.23
CA ALA A 52 -5.93 5.50 13.66
C ALA A 52 -4.40 5.72 13.72
N LEU A 53 -3.93 6.90 13.35
CA LEU A 53 -2.52 7.27 13.41
C LEU A 53 -2.01 7.28 14.86
N SER A 54 -2.77 7.85 15.80
CA SER A 54 -2.42 7.88 17.22
C SER A 54 -2.33 6.48 17.82
N LEU A 55 -3.29 5.60 17.51
CA LEU A 55 -3.27 4.21 17.95
C LEU A 55 -2.05 3.50 17.38
N TYR A 56 -1.81 3.62 16.06
CA TYR A 56 -0.66 3.00 15.41
C TYR A 56 0.65 3.39 16.06
N ILE A 57 0.92 4.68 16.25
CA ILE A 57 2.17 5.17 16.87
C ILE A 57 2.31 4.62 18.30
N ARG A 58 1.22 4.60 19.08
CA ARG A 58 1.25 4.18 20.48
C ARG A 58 1.40 2.67 20.66
N THR A 59 0.90 1.87 19.73
CA THR A 59 0.92 0.40 19.82
C THR A 59 2.01 -0.25 18.97
N SER A 60 2.68 0.49 18.10
CA SER A 60 3.75 -0.05 17.26
C SER A 60 4.96 -0.48 18.11
N ALA A 61 5.67 -1.50 17.65
CA ALA A 61 6.93 -1.94 18.25
C ALA A 61 8.12 -1.01 17.91
N TYR A 62 7.89 0.01 17.07
CA TYR A 62 8.92 0.92 16.58
C TYR A 62 8.94 2.22 17.39
N GLU A 63 10.07 2.91 17.38
CA GLU A 63 10.16 4.28 17.87
C GLU A 63 9.19 5.18 17.09
N PRO A 64 8.53 6.20 17.69
CA PRO A 64 7.59 7.06 16.98
C PRO A 64 8.10 7.66 15.66
N PRO A 65 9.34 8.18 15.55
CA PRO A 65 9.83 8.69 14.27
C PRO A 65 10.00 7.57 13.23
N ALA A 66 10.44 6.40 13.67
CA ALA A 66 10.62 5.22 12.83
C ALA A 66 9.26 4.69 12.32
N ALA A 67 8.25 4.63 13.19
CA ALA A 67 6.88 4.24 12.83
C ALA A 67 6.27 5.17 11.76
N LEU A 68 6.51 6.48 11.87
CA LEU A 68 6.09 7.46 10.85
C LEU A 68 6.82 7.23 9.53
N ALA A 69 8.14 7.05 9.57
CA ALA A 69 8.93 6.74 8.37
C ALA A 69 8.43 5.46 7.70
N HIS A 70 8.10 4.42 8.47
CA HIS A 70 7.51 3.18 7.96
C HIS A 70 6.19 3.41 7.23
N LEU A 71 5.30 4.27 7.76
CA LEU A 71 4.05 4.64 7.09
C LEU A 71 4.29 5.44 5.80
N VAL A 72 5.26 6.37 5.81
CA VAL A 72 5.64 7.15 4.63
C VAL A 72 6.19 6.22 3.54
N ALA A 73 7.02 5.24 3.91
CA ALA A 73 7.55 4.24 2.99
C ALA A 73 6.45 3.47 2.25
N ARG A 74 5.27 3.29 2.84
CA ARG A 74 4.13 2.58 2.23
C ARG A 74 3.53 3.31 1.02
N VAL A 75 3.73 4.62 0.90
CA VAL A 75 3.08 5.44 -0.13
C VAL A 75 3.66 5.14 -1.51
N SER A 76 4.98 5.15 -1.62
CA SER A 76 5.72 4.86 -2.86
C SER A 76 7.18 4.55 -2.55
N CYS A 77 7.89 4.02 -3.55
CA CYS A 77 9.32 3.83 -3.41
C CYS A 77 10.13 5.13 -3.33
N ASP A 78 9.64 6.22 -3.92
CA ASP A 78 10.28 7.53 -3.76
C ASP A 78 10.10 8.08 -2.35
N ALA A 79 8.91 7.89 -1.77
CA ALA A 79 8.66 8.21 -0.37
C ALA A 79 9.57 7.38 0.55
N ALA A 80 9.69 6.07 0.31
CA ALA A 80 10.59 5.20 1.06
C ALA A 80 12.06 5.63 0.99
N ARG A 81 12.53 6.04 -0.20
CA ARG A 81 13.88 6.61 -0.38
C ARG A 81 14.05 7.94 0.32
N SER A 82 13.03 8.80 0.30
CA SER A 82 13.07 10.12 0.97
C SER A 82 13.23 10.03 2.48
N VAL A 83 12.76 8.94 3.09
CA VAL A 83 12.92 8.66 4.52
C VAL A 83 14.08 7.69 4.83
N GLY A 84 14.88 7.34 3.83
CA GLY A 84 16.07 6.48 3.99
C GLY A 84 15.76 5.02 4.31
N LEU A 85 14.55 4.54 4.03
CA LEU A 85 14.10 3.17 4.31
C LEU A 85 14.08 2.26 3.07
N ALA A 86 14.67 2.68 1.96
CA ALA A 86 14.74 1.88 0.74
C ALA A 86 16.20 1.70 0.29
N PRO A 87 16.60 0.48 -0.14
CA PRO A 87 15.80 -0.75 -0.16
C PRO A 87 15.54 -1.31 1.26
N ALA A 88 14.48 -2.09 1.43
CA ALA A 88 14.16 -2.75 2.71
C ALA A 88 13.79 -4.22 2.50
N TYR A 89 14.25 -5.09 3.40
CA TYR A 89 14.00 -6.53 3.37
C TYR A 89 12.74 -6.92 4.14
N ARG A 90 12.15 -8.07 3.81
CA ARG A 90 10.96 -8.58 4.48
C ARG A 90 11.18 -8.69 5.99
N GLY A 91 10.31 -8.02 6.75
CA GLY A 91 10.37 -7.95 8.22
C GLY A 91 11.09 -6.71 8.76
N GLU A 92 11.80 -5.98 7.89
CA GLU A 92 12.45 -4.73 8.27
C GLU A 92 11.50 -3.53 8.20
N ILE A 93 11.93 -2.47 8.87
CA ILE A 93 11.25 -1.20 8.80
C ILE A 93 11.40 -0.58 7.40
N GLY A 94 10.26 -0.43 6.72
CA GLY A 94 10.19 0.17 5.38
C GLY A 94 9.69 -0.82 4.34
N TYR A 95 9.76 -2.12 4.65
CA TYR A 95 9.21 -3.14 3.78
C TYR A 95 7.70 -3.11 3.77
N HIS A 96 7.14 -2.99 2.56
CA HIS A 96 5.73 -3.17 2.27
C HIS A 96 5.60 -4.05 1.04
N ALA A 97 4.79 -5.12 1.13
CA ALA A 97 4.58 -6.04 0.00
C ALA A 97 4.07 -5.32 -1.28
N ARG A 98 3.36 -4.20 -1.13
CA ARG A 98 2.93 -3.36 -2.27
C ARG A 98 4.11 -2.76 -3.06
N ASN A 99 5.25 -2.60 -2.41
CA ASN A 99 6.47 -2.03 -2.96
C ASN A 99 7.49 -3.10 -3.40
N ASP A 100 7.12 -4.38 -3.34
CA ASP A 100 7.89 -5.56 -3.74
C ASP A 100 7.08 -6.28 -4.83
N PRO A 101 7.06 -5.75 -6.08
CA PRO A 101 6.16 -6.20 -7.13
C PRO A 101 6.49 -7.61 -7.63
N ASP A 102 7.75 -8.05 -7.54
CA ASP A 102 8.23 -9.38 -7.87
C ASP A 102 8.15 -10.36 -6.70
N GLY A 103 7.94 -9.87 -5.48
CA GLY A 103 7.67 -10.68 -4.29
C GLY A 103 8.90 -11.40 -3.75
N ASN A 104 10.09 -10.93 -4.13
CA ASN A 104 11.37 -11.58 -3.83
C ASN A 104 11.82 -11.35 -2.37
N GLY A 105 11.09 -10.52 -1.62
CA GLY A 105 11.39 -10.19 -0.23
C GLY A 105 12.20 -8.92 -0.05
N VAL A 106 12.45 -8.15 -1.11
CA VAL A 106 13.13 -6.86 -1.09
C VAL A 106 12.25 -5.82 -1.75
N SER A 107 11.88 -4.79 -0.99
CA SER A 107 11.05 -3.70 -1.50
C SER A 107 11.90 -2.56 -2.04
N CYS A 108 11.38 -1.89 -3.07
CA CYS A 108 11.97 -0.69 -3.66
C CYS A 108 13.42 -0.86 -4.14
N GLU A 109 13.75 -2.07 -4.61
CA GLU A 109 14.97 -2.33 -5.31
C GLU A 109 15.21 -1.27 -6.39
N ARG A 110 16.45 -0.85 -6.56
CA ARG A 110 16.82 -0.11 -7.77
C ARG A 110 16.82 -1.16 -8.86
N SER A 111 15.70 -1.27 -9.58
CA SER A 111 15.70 -1.94 -10.87
C SER A 111 16.74 -1.19 -11.70
N LEU A 112 17.92 -1.79 -11.88
CA LEU A 112 18.70 -1.48 -13.06
C LEU A 112 17.72 -1.65 -14.24
N PRO A 113 17.74 -0.76 -15.25
CA PRO A 113 16.88 -0.94 -16.41
C PRO A 113 17.00 -2.40 -16.85
N THR A 114 15.90 -3.10 -17.10
CA THR A 114 15.92 -4.55 -17.38
C THR A 114 16.95 -4.92 -18.45
N GLN A 115 17.24 -4.00 -19.37
CA GLN A 115 18.31 -4.12 -20.37
C GLN A 115 19.72 -4.21 -19.76
N VAL A 116 20.04 -3.43 -18.74
CA VAL A 116 21.34 -3.49 -18.05
C VAL A 116 21.46 -4.79 -17.26
N GLN A 117 20.37 -5.26 -16.64
CA GLN A 117 20.37 -6.54 -15.93
C GLN A 117 20.57 -7.71 -16.90
N GLN A 118 19.84 -7.73 -18.03
CA GLN A 118 20.01 -8.75 -19.07
C GLN A 118 21.41 -8.72 -19.68
N VAL A 119 21.99 -7.55 -19.93
CA VAL A 119 23.35 -7.44 -20.45
C VAL A 119 24.37 -7.94 -19.43
N LEU A 120 24.20 -7.63 -18.14
CA LEU A 120 25.09 -8.09 -17.10
C LEU A 120 25.01 -9.62 -16.91
N ASP A 121 23.81 -10.18 -16.91
CA ASP A 121 23.59 -11.62 -16.86
C ASP A 121 24.18 -12.31 -18.11
N THR A 122 24.01 -11.74 -19.30
CA THR A 122 24.61 -12.26 -20.55
C THR A 122 26.14 -12.21 -20.54
N MET A 123 26.74 -11.19 -19.90
CA MET A 123 28.20 -11.10 -19.76
C MET A 123 28.74 -12.09 -18.74
N LEU A 124 28.01 -12.35 -17.67
CA LEU A 124 28.38 -13.31 -16.62
C LEU A 124 28.20 -14.76 -17.07
N ASP A 125 27.23 -15.04 -17.96
CA ASP A 125 26.97 -16.38 -18.51
C ASP A 125 27.83 -16.70 -19.75
N THR A 126 28.95 -16.00 -19.96
CA THR A 126 29.92 -16.41 -21.01
C THR A 126 30.31 -17.86 -20.73
N PRO A 127 29.88 -18.84 -21.55
CA PRO A 127 30.28 -20.21 -21.31
C PRO A 127 31.78 -20.23 -21.54
N THR A 128 32.53 -20.49 -20.47
CA THR A 128 33.94 -20.84 -20.57
C THR A 128 34.00 -22.21 -21.25
N SER A 129 33.80 -22.24 -22.57
CA SER A 129 34.20 -23.37 -23.39
C SER A 129 35.72 -23.33 -23.46
N SER A 130 36.37 -23.93 -22.47
CA SER A 130 37.78 -24.27 -22.51
C SER A 130 38.06 -25.15 -23.72
N PRO A 131 38.92 -24.75 -24.67
CA PRO A 131 39.50 -25.69 -25.62
C PRO A 131 40.74 -26.33 -24.98
N ASP A 132 40.74 -27.67 -24.99
CA ASP A 132 41.90 -28.58 -24.85
C ASP A 132 42.72 -28.56 -23.56
N GLN A 133 42.36 -29.46 -22.64
CA GLN A 133 43.34 -30.14 -21.79
C GLN A 133 43.64 -31.53 -22.40
N PRO A 134 44.90 -31.85 -22.76
CA PRO A 134 45.26 -33.18 -23.20
C PRO A 134 45.24 -34.15 -22.01
N ALA A 135 44.64 -35.33 -22.23
CA ALA A 135 44.47 -36.40 -21.25
C ALA A 135 45.81 -36.87 -20.66
N VAL A 136 45.95 -36.78 -19.34
CA VAL A 136 47.06 -37.38 -18.59
C VAL A 136 46.63 -38.80 -18.20
N PRO A 137 47.40 -39.86 -18.52
CA PRO A 137 47.01 -41.23 -18.22
C PRO A 137 47.14 -41.53 -16.72
N ASP A 138 46.16 -42.28 -16.24
CA ASP A 138 45.94 -42.67 -14.85
C ASP A 138 47.10 -43.55 -14.32
N ARG A 139 47.80 -43.08 -13.29
CA ARG A 139 48.95 -43.79 -12.69
C ARG A 139 48.46 -44.66 -11.53
N MET A 140 48.21 -45.94 -11.80
CA MET A 140 47.89 -46.93 -10.77
C MET A 140 49.01 -47.06 -9.73
N VAL A 141 48.66 -46.96 -8.44
CA VAL A 141 49.57 -47.17 -7.31
C VAL A 141 49.27 -48.53 -6.68
N GLY A 142 50.20 -49.48 -6.83
CA GLY A 142 50.10 -50.83 -6.27
C GLY A 142 50.32 -50.86 -4.76
N GLY A 143 49.48 -51.61 -4.05
CA GLY A 143 49.49 -51.72 -2.59
C GLY A 143 50.72 -52.44 -2.04
N ALA A 144 51.53 -51.72 -1.24
CA ALA A 144 52.58 -52.31 -0.43
C ALA A 144 52.01 -52.80 0.90
N LYS A 145 52.11 -54.12 1.15
CA LYS A 145 51.79 -54.77 2.42
C LYS A 145 52.90 -54.47 3.44
N PHE A 146 52.56 -53.78 4.53
CA PHE A 146 53.44 -53.65 5.69
C PHE A 146 53.32 -54.87 6.60
N ILE A 147 54.40 -55.64 6.70
CA ILE A 147 54.64 -56.66 7.73
C ILE A 147 55.22 -55.94 8.95
N LYS A 148 54.63 -56.14 10.13
CA LYS A 148 55.15 -55.63 11.42
C LYS A 148 55.95 -56.73 12.15
N PRO A 149 57.08 -56.41 12.79
CA PRO A 149 57.74 -57.28 13.76
C PRO A 149 56.99 -57.31 15.10
#